data_AF-A0A537R0T4-F1
#
_entry.id   AF-A0A537R0T4-F1
#
_cell.length_a   1.000
_cell.length_b   1.000
_cell.length_c   1.000
_cell.angle_alpha   90.00
_cell.angle_beta   90.00
_cell.angle_gamma   90.00
#
_symmetry.space_group_name_H-M   'P 1'
#
loop_
_entity.id
_entity.type
_entity.pdbx_description
1 polymer ?
#
loop_
_entity_poly.entity_id
_entity_poly.type
_entity_poly.pdbx_seq_one_letter_code
_entity_poly.pdbx_strand_id
1 'polypeptide(L)'
;MSDAQFDPRAAADAAWTTQRKPNGAAFKLTSAADLVAREFKEPKWAVPAIVAEGLTILAGKPKTGKSWAALDFAVAVAGGYNALGNIECEQGDVLLLALEDNDRRLHQRLKAVLQGQPAPAALHIATQWHRADDGGLDDLQAWLSDHPKARLVLIDTLQMIRSQRNKTDGVYADDYQAVGRLKALADKANVPFVVV
;
A
#
# COMPACT_ATOMS: atom_id res chain seq x y z
N MET A 1 38.87 -47.67 -40.13
CA MET A 1 37.50 -47.16 -39.88
C MET A 1 37.56 -46.50 -38.51
N SER A 2 37.56 -45.17 -38.46
CA SER A 2 37.83 -44.39 -37.24
C SER A 2 36.52 -44.05 -36.53
N ASP A 3 36.41 -44.45 -35.27
CA ASP A 3 35.32 -44.09 -34.38
C ASP A 3 35.34 -42.60 -34.07
N ALA A 4 34.32 -41.88 -34.52
CA ALA A 4 34.07 -40.50 -34.12
C ALA A 4 33.50 -40.50 -32.69
N GLN A 5 34.33 -40.07 -31.74
CA GLN A 5 33.98 -39.96 -30.32
C GLN A 5 32.94 -38.85 -30.15
N PHE A 6 31.72 -39.21 -29.78
CA PHE A 6 30.65 -38.27 -29.47
C PHE A 6 31.04 -37.46 -28.23
N ASP A 7 31.28 -36.16 -28.40
CA ASP A 7 31.54 -35.22 -27.30
C ASP A 7 30.22 -34.57 -26.84
N PRO A 8 29.66 -34.98 -25.69
CA PRO A 8 28.41 -34.45 -25.18
C PRO A 8 28.51 -32.98 -24.72
N ARG A 9 29.72 -32.41 -24.53
CA ARG A 9 29.90 -31.00 -24.16
C ARG A 9 29.72 -30.07 -25.35
N ALA A 10 30.23 -30.45 -26.52
CA ALA A 10 30.04 -29.70 -27.76
C ALA A 10 28.56 -29.61 -28.17
N ALA A 11 27.77 -30.66 -27.90
CA ALA A 11 26.33 -30.66 -28.15
C ALA A 11 25.54 -29.77 -27.16
N ALA A 12 26.02 -29.64 -25.92
CA ALA A 12 25.40 -28.77 -24.91
C ALA A 12 25.68 -27.28 -25.18
N ASP A 13 26.90 -26.94 -25.63
CA ASP A 13 27.27 -25.57 -26.00
C ASP A 13 26.46 -25.07 -27.21
N ALA A 14 26.24 -25.93 -28.21
CA ALA A 14 25.41 -25.61 -29.38
C ALA A 14 23.92 -25.41 -29.05
N ALA A 15 23.41 -26.14 -28.05
CA ALA A 15 22.01 -26.02 -27.60
C ALA A 15 21.74 -24.72 -26.82
N TRP A 16 22.75 -24.16 -26.15
CA TRP A 16 22.65 -22.91 -25.39
C TRP A 16 22.87 -21.64 -26.23
N THR A 17 23.46 -21.75 -27.42
CA THR A 17 23.60 -20.64 -28.39
C THR A 17 22.32 -20.23 -29.11
N THR A 18 21.15 -20.72 -28.68
CA THR A 18 19.87 -20.24 -29.21
C THR A 18 19.72 -18.76 -28.86
N GLN A 19 19.97 -17.88 -29.85
CA GLN A 19 19.77 -16.44 -29.74
C GLN A 19 18.37 -16.16 -29.18
N ARG A 20 18.30 -15.77 -27.90
CA ARG A 20 17.11 -15.18 -27.32
C ARG A 20 16.82 -13.92 -28.13
N LYS A 21 15.75 -13.94 -28.94
CA LYS A 21 15.18 -12.71 -29.48
C LYS A 21 14.89 -11.78 -28.30
N PRO A 22 15.47 -10.58 -28.23
CA PRO A 22 15.22 -9.67 -27.12
C PRO A 22 13.74 -9.29 -27.17
N ASN A 23 12.95 -9.86 -26.27
CA ASN A 23 11.61 -9.36 -26.01
C ASN A 23 11.80 -7.94 -25.44
N GLY A 24 11.20 -6.93 -26.06
CA GLY A 24 11.55 -5.50 -25.92
C GLY A 24 11.38 -4.86 -24.53
N ALA A 25 11.27 -5.63 -23.45
CA ALA A 25 11.41 -5.13 -22.10
C ALA A 25 12.88 -5.23 -21.67
N ALA A 26 13.57 -4.09 -21.64
CA ALA A 26 14.89 -4.01 -21.02
C ALA A 26 14.75 -4.27 -19.51
N PHE A 27 15.14 -5.46 -19.05
CA PHE A 27 15.23 -5.73 -17.62
C PHE A 27 16.49 -5.04 -17.07
N LYS A 28 16.34 -4.30 -15.96
CA LYS A 28 17.47 -3.64 -15.29
C LYS A 28 18.05 -4.61 -14.25
N LEU A 29 19.23 -5.14 -14.54
CA LEU A 29 20.01 -5.85 -13.52
C LEU A 29 20.78 -4.84 -12.67
N THR A 30 20.80 -5.05 -11.36
CA THR A 30 21.69 -4.36 -10.43
C THR A 30 22.55 -5.43 -9.80
N SER A 31 23.88 -5.28 -9.80
CA SER A 31 24.74 -6.25 -9.14
C SER A 31 24.57 -6.16 -7.62
N ALA A 32 24.86 -7.24 -6.89
CA ALA A 32 24.84 -7.20 -5.43
C ALA A 32 25.81 -6.13 -4.87
N ALA A 33 26.96 -5.94 -5.53
CA ALA A 33 27.93 -4.91 -5.16
C ALA A 33 27.34 -3.50 -5.30
N ASP A 34 26.69 -3.21 -6.44
CA ASP A 34 26.05 -1.91 -6.67
C ASP A 34 24.87 -1.67 -5.72
N LEU A 35 24.17 -2.73 -5.32
CA LEU A 35 23.04 -2.63 -4.40
C LEU A 35 23.51 -2.32 -2.97
N VAL A 36 24.55 -3.00 -2.50
CA VAL A 36 25.14 -2.78 -1.17
C VAL A 36 25.81 -1.41 -1.06
N ALA A 37 26.40 -0.91 -2.16
CA ALA A 37 27.00 0.41 -2.21
C ALA A 37 25.98 1.55 -2.32
N ARG A 38 24.69 1.26 -2.53
CA ARG A 38 23.65 2.27 -2.69
C ARG A 38 23.18 2.78 -1.33
N GLU A 39 23.10 4.10 -1.20
CA GLU A 39 22.43 4.74 -0.06
C GLU A 39 20.91 4.73 -0.28
N PHE A 40 20.19 4.24 0.73
CA PHE A 40 18.73 4.27 0.76
C PHE A 40 18.29 5.26 1.83
N LYS A 41 17.20 5.98 1.56
CA LYS A 41 16.54 6.77 2.59
C LYS A 41 15.89 5.81 3.58
N GLU A 42 15.89 6.18 4.85
CA GLU A 42 15.08 5.48 5.85
C GLU A 42 13.61 5.52 5.44
N PRO A 43 12.88 4.40 5.54
CA PRO A 43 11.47 4.36 5.19
C PRO A 43 10.69 5.27 6.14
N LYS A 44 9.74 6.04 5.62
CA LYS A 44 8.79 6.76 6.48
C LYS A 44 7.92 5.76 7.24
N TRP A 45 7.79 6.00 8.54
CA TRP A 45 6.86 5.28 9.39
C TRP A 45 5.69 6.20 9.71
N ALA A 46 4.47 5.78 9.37
CA ALA A 46 3.27 6.42 9.89
C ALA A 46 3.10 6.08 11.36
N VAL A 47 3.22 4.78 11.68
CA VAL A 47 3.23 4.27 13.06
C VAL A 47 4.51 3.45 13.22
N PRO A 48 5.51 3.93 13.97
CA PRO A 48 6.77 3.24 14.17
C PRO A 48 6.59 1.75 14.50
N ALA A 49 7.37 0.90 13.82
CA ALA A 49 7.35 -0.57 13.91
C ALA A 49 6.05 -1.28 13.49
N ILE A 50 5.00 -0.55 13.08
CA ILE A 50 3.70 -1.13 12.69
C ILE A 50 3.36 -0.81 11.23
N VAL A 51 3.47 0.46 10.83
CA VAL A 51 3.04 0.96 9.52
C VAL A 51 4.17 1.75 8.88
N ALA A 52 4.92 1.11 7.98
CA ALA A 52 5.95 1.72 7.14
C ALA A 52 5.41 2.07 5.74
N GLU A 53 6.23 2.75 4.94
CA GLU A 53 6.00 2.95 3.51
C GLU A 53 5.58 1.67 2.78
N GLY A 54 4.73 1.84 1.77
CA GLY A 54 4.09 0.74 1.05
C GLY A 54 2.69 0.49 1.59
N LEU A 55 2.23 -0.76 1.50
CA LEU A 55 0.85 -1.15 1.82
C LEU A 55 0.82 -2.16 2.96
N THR A 56 0.09 -1.82 4.03
CA THR A 56 -0.19 -2.70 5.17
C THR A 56 -1.65 -3.14 5.12
N ILE A 57 -1.91 -4.43 5.37
CA ILE A 57 -3.27 -4.96 5.50
C ILE A 57 -3.55 -5.21 6.98
N LEU A 58 -4.55 -4.53 7.53
CA LEU A 58 -5.05 -4.77 8.87
C LEU A 58 -6.19 -5.80 8.79
N ALA A 59 -5.87 -7.08 8.97
CA ALA A 59 -6.83 -8.18 8.87
C ALA A 59 -7.28 -8.72 10.25
N GLY A 60 -8.46 -9.32 10.29
CA GLY A 60 -9.03 -9.89 11.52
C GLY A 60 -10.53 -10.12 11.41
N LYS A 61 -11.08 -10.90 12.34
CA LYS A 61 -12.52 -11.23 12.36
C LYS A 61 -13.39 -9.95 12.41
N PRO A 62 -14.65 -10.01 11.98
CA PRO A 62 -15.57 -8.89 12.17
C PRO A 62 -15.62 -8.44 13.64
N LYS A 63 -15.70 -7.12 13.86
CA LYS A 63 -15.83 -6.49 15.18
C LYS A 63 -14.65 -6.70 16.15
N THR A 64 -13.46 -7.05 15.66
CA THR A 64 -12.25 -7.18 16.50
C THR A 64 -11.46 -5.88 16.69
N GLY A 65 -12.02 -4.73 16.31
CA GLY A 65 -11.38 -3.43 16.55
C GLY A 65 -10.50 -2.89 15.41
N LYS A 66 -10.51 -3.49 14.21
CA LYS A 66 -9.70 -3.01 13.08
C LYS A 66 -9.95 -1.55 12.70
N SER A 67 -11.22 -1.18 12.50
CA SER A 67 -11.63 0.20 12.26
C SER A 67 -11.26 1.16 13.41
N TRP A 68 -11.20 0.64 14.65
CA TRP A 68 -10.78 1.43 15.80
C TRP A 68 -9.27 1.69 15.77
N ALA A 69 -8.46 0.67 15.45
CA ALA A 69 -7.03 0.85 15.26
C ALA A 69 -6.72 1.75 14.05
N ALA A 70 -7.45 1.60 12.94
CA ALA A 70 -7.33 2.49 11.79
C ALA A 70 -7.62 3.96 12.16
N LEU A 71 -8.68 4.20 12.92
CA LEU A 71 -9.02 5.56 13.39
C LEU A 71 -8.00 6.11 14.40
N ASP A 72 -7.49 5.26 15.31
CA ASP A 72 -6.43 5.59 16.26
C ASP A 72 -5.16 6.04 15.52
N PHE A 73 -4.72 5.27 14.53
CA PHE A 73 -3.58 5.65 13.69
C PHE A 73 -3.84 6.97 12.95
N ALA A 74 -5.06 7.17 12.44
CA ALA A 74 -5.40 8.40 11.72
C ALA A 74 -5.24 9.63 12.61
N VAL A 75 -5.79 9.57 13.83
CA VAL A 75 -5.75 10.64 14.80
C VAL A 75 -4.33 10.86 15.32
N ALA A 76 -3.60 9.79 15.62
CA ALA A 76 -2.23 9.86 16.12
C ALA A 76 -1.30 10.52 15.10
N VAL A 77 -1.32 10.08 13.84
CA VAL A 77 -0.46 10.61 12.79
C VAL A 77 -0.85 12.03 12.39
N ALA A 78 -2.14 12.35 12.30
CA ALA A 78 -2.56 13.70 11.95
C ALA A 78 -2.30 14.74 13.05
N GLY A 79 -2.41 14.31 14.31
CA GLY A 79 -2.20 15.15 15.48
C GLY A 79 -0.77 15.20 16.01
N GLY A 80 0.10 14.27 15.58
CA GLY A 80 1.39 14.05 16.25
C GLY A 80 1.21 13.53 17.68
N TYR A 81 0.17 12.73 17.91
CA TYR A 81 -0.13 12.09 19.19
C TYR A 81 0.42 10.66 19.23
N ASN A 82 0.15 9.95 20.33
CA ASN A 82 0.53 8.55 20.47
C ASN A 82 -0.51 7.61 19.86
N ALA A 83 -0.08 6.75 18.95
CA ALA A 83 -0.85 5.58 18.54
C ALA A 83 -0.76 4.49 19.61
N LEU A 84 -1.83 3.70 19.79
CA LEU A 84 -1.93 2.59 20.74
C LEU A 84 -1.52 2.95 22.17
N GLY A 85 -1.64 4.23 22.54
CA GLY A 85 -1.36 4.77 23.87
C GLY A 85 0.10 5.18 24.11
N ASN A 86 1.09 4.67 23.37
CA ASN A 86 2.50 4.92 23.68
C ASN A 86 3.46 4.97 22.48
N ILE A 87 2.96 4.88 21.24
CA ILE A 87 3.80 4.96 20.05
C ILE A 87 3.73 6.39 19.51
N GLU A 88 4.79 7.18 19.71
CA GLU A 88 4.88 8.55 19.21
C GLU A 88 4.84 8.56 17.67
N CYS A 89 3.88 9.28 17.10
CA CYS A 89 3.74 9.42 15.65
C CYS A 89 4.26 10.78 15.18
N GLU A 90 4.93 10.78 14.04
CA GLU A 90 5.37 12.03 13.42
C GLU A 90 4.19 12.69 12.67
N GLN A 91 3.91 13.96 12.98
CA GLN A 91 2.72 14.64 12.47
C GLN A 91 2.72 14.79 10.94
N GLY A 92 1.63 14.45 10.24
CA GLY A 92 1.48 14.76 8.82
C GLY A 92 0.05 14.69 8.31
N ASP A 93 -0.16 14.99 7.03
CA ASP A 93 -1.50 14.93 6.45
C ASP A 93 -1.96 13.47 6.34
N VAL A 94 -3.20 13.21 6.72
CA VAL A 94 -3.80 11.88 6.72
C VAL A 94 -5.11 11.90 5.96
N LEU A 95 -5.30 10.89 5.10
CA LEU A 95 -6.60 10.60 4.49
C LEU A 95 -7.17 9.34 5.11
N LEU A 96 -8.38 9.43 5.65
CA LEU A 96 -9.17 8.28 6.09
C LEU A 96 -10.42 8.13 5.20
N LEU A 97 -10.45 7.07 4.42
CA LEU A 97 -11.65 6.63 3.69
C LEU A 97 -12.45 5.69 4.61
N ALA A 98 -13.37 6.25 5.39
CA ALA A 98 -14.24 5.53 6.33
C ALA A 98 -15.56 5.13 5.63
N LEU A 99 -15.46 4.24 4.64
CA LEU A 99 -16.49 3.97 3.63
C LEU A 99 -17.65 3.09 4.15
N GLU A 100 -17.49 2.44 5.30
CA GLU A 100 -18.58 1.73 5.99
C GLU A 100 -19.26 2.56 7.09
N ASP A 101 -18.79 3.78 7.32
CA ASP A 101 -19.27 4.66 8.39
C ASP A 101 -20.27 5.71 7.89
N ASN A 102 -20.96 6.34 8.84
CA ASN A 102 -21.71 7.57 8.60
C ASN A 102 -21.24 8.66 9.57
N ASP A 103 -21.53 9.91 9.25
CA ASP A 103 -21.05 11.08 10.00
C ASP A 103 -21.35 11.00 11.49
N ARG A 104 -22.55 10.54 11.87
CA ARG A 104 -22.95 10.41 13.27
C ARG A 104 -22.08 9.39 14.02
N ARG A 105 -21.85 8.22 13.43
CA ARG A 105 -21.04 7.15 14.02
C ARG A 105 -19.57 7.54 14.06
N LEU A 106 -19.07 8.13 12.99
CA LEU A 106 -17.69 8.64 12.90
C LEU A 106 -17.44 9.72 13.96
N HIS A 107 -18.34 10.70 14.10
CA HIS A 107 -18.24 11.75 15.12
C HIS A 107 -18.16 11.18 16.55
N GLN A 108 -18.96 10.16 16.88
CA GLN A 108 -18.91 9.50 18.18
C GLN A 108 -17.56 8.78 18.41
N ARG A 109 -17.06 8.09 17.39
CA ARG A 109 -15.79 7.37 17.44
C ARG A 109 -14.60 8.31 17.57
N LEU A 110 -14.57 9.38 16.78
CA LEU A 110 -13.55 10.42 16.84
C LEU A 110 -13.43 11.00 18.25
N LYS A 111 -14.57 11.37 18.87
CA LYS A 111 -14.55 11.87 20.25
C LYS A 111 -13.96 10.87 21.24
N ALA A 112 -14.26 9.59 21.06
CA ALA A 112 -13.73 8.54 21.92
C ALA A 112 -12.22 8.35 21.75
N VAL A 113 -11.71 8.38 20.51
CA VAL A 113 -10.27 8.24 20.21
C VAL A 113 -9.48 9.50 20.62
N LEU A 114 -10.04 10.69 20.40
CA LEU A 114 -9.38 11.95 20.73
C LEU A 114 -9.18 12.14 22.24
N GLN A 115 -10.04 11.55 23.10
CA GLN A 115 -9.92 11.63 24.56
C GLN A 115 -9.74 13.07 25.10
N GLY A 116 -10.38 14.05 24.46
CA GLY A 116 -10.29 15.47 24.81
C GLY A 116 -9.19 16.24 24.09
N GLN A 117 -8.33 15.58 23.31
CA GLN A 117 -7.40 16.26 22.40
C GLN A 117 -8.15 17.01 21.30
N PRO A 118 -7.59 18.12 20.78
CA PRO A 118 -8.12 18.80 19.61
C PRO A 118 -8.17 17.88 18.39
N ALA A 119 -9.26 17.95 17.63
CA ALA A 119 -9.35 17.27 16.34
C ALA A 119 -8.32 17.86 15.37
N PRO A 120 -7.41 17.05 14.80
CA PRO A 120 -6.33 17.56 13.98
C PRO A 120 -6.85 18.01 12.61
N ALA A 121 -6.52 19.24 12.20
CA ALA A 121 -6.89 19.79 10.89
C ALA A 121 -6.24 19.02 9.72
N ALA A 122 -5.14 18.32 9.98
CA ALA A 122 -4.43 17.48 9.01
C ALA A 122 -5.12 16.12 8.75
N LEU A 123 -6.21 15.79 9.47
CA LEU A 123 -7.00 14.58 9.23
C LEU A 123 -8.17 14.88 8.30
N HIS A 124 -8.06 14.44 7.05
CA HIS A 124 -9.13 14.47 6.06
C HIS A 124 -9.90 13.16 6.07
N ILE A 125 -11.23 13.21 6.11
CA ILE A 125 -12.08 12.02 6.19
C ILE A 125 -13.14 12.05 5.10
N ALA A 126 -13.30 10.93 4.40
CA ALA A 126 -14.37 10.74 3.42
C ALA A 126 -15.18 9.48 3.76
N THR A 127 -16.50 9.59 3.74
CA THR A 127 -17.45 8.47 3.90
C THR A 127 -17.97 7.95 2.56
N GLN A 128 -17.58 8.61 1.46
CA GLN A 128 -17.87 8.23 0.09
C GLN A 128 -16.61 8.41 -0.75
N TRP A 129 -16.36 7.47 -1.67
CA TRP A 129 -15.20 7.50 -2.56
C TRP A 129 -15.50 6.69 -3.81
N HIS A 130 -14.93 7.07 -4.95
CA HIS A 130 -15.04 6.28 -6.17
C HIS A 130 -14.31 4.94 -6.01
N ARG A 131 -14.75 3.91 -6.76
CA ARG A 131 -14.05 2.62 -6.79
C ARG A 131 -12.72 2.75 -7.54
N ALA A 132 -11.80 1.81 -7.34
CA ALA A 132 -10.48 1.84 -7.98
C ALA A 132 -10.53 1.81 -9.52
N ASP A 133 -11.57 1.24 -10.12
CA ASP A 133 -11.83 1.21 -11.57
C ASP A 133 -12.71 2.36 -12.08
N ASP A 134 -13.22 3.19 -11.17
CA ASP A 134 -14.16 4.29 -11.45
C ASP A 134 -13.56 5.65 -11.04
N GLY A 135 -12.23 5.80 -11.16
CA GLY A 135 -11.52 7.05 -10.84
C GLY A 135 -11.00 7.17 -9.40
N GLY A 136 -11.31 6.23 -8.51
CA GLY A 136 -10.90 6.32 -7.09
C GLY A 136 -9.38 6.28 -6.86
N LEU A 137 -8.61 5.69 -7.79
CA LEU A 137 -7.14 5.76 -7.76
C LEU A 137 -6.62 7.13 -8.21
N ASP A 138 -7.30 7.76 -9.16
CA ASP A 138 -6.95 9.10 -9.64
C ASP A 138 -7.27 10.13 -8.55
N ASP A 139 -8.38 9.97 -7.83
CA ASP A 139 -8.72 10.80 -6.66
C ASP A 139 -7.65 10.69 -5.56
N LEU A 140 -7.15 9.47 -5.30
CA LEU A 140 -6.07 9.26 -4.33
C LEU A 140 -4.78 9.96 -4.79
N GLN A 141 -4.44 9.85 -6.08
CA GLN A 141 -3.28 10.51 -6.66
C GLN A 141 -3.41 12.03 -6.61
N ALA A 142 -4.61 12.58 -6.83
CA ALA A 142 -4.90 14.00 -6.72
C ALA A 142 -4.73 14.48 -5.27
N TRP A 143 -5.35 13.78 -4.30
CA TRP A 143 -5.19 14.12 -2.89
C TRP A 143 -3.72 14.09 -2.46
N LEU A 144 -2.95 13.07 -2.85
CA LEU A 144 -1.51 13.01 -2.55
C LEU A 144 -0.71 14.16 -3.17
N SER A 145 -1.14 14.66 -4.34
CA SER A 145 -0.48 15.80 -5.01
C SER A 145 -0.77 17.12 -4.29
N ASP A 146 -1.99 17.28 -3.78
CA ASP A 146 -2.40 18.47 -3.02
C ASP A 146 -1.83 18.50 -1.59
N HIS A 147 -1.39 17.34 -1.07
CA HIS A 147 -0.90 17.16 0.30
C HIS A 147 0.55 16.66 0.31
N PRO A 148 1.55 17.53 0.05
CA PRO A 148 2.96 17.14 0.01
C PRO A 148 3.51 16.66 1.37
N LYS A 149 2.77 16.89 2.47
CA LYS A 149 3.08 16.37 3.82
C LYS A 149 2.30 15.10 4.16
N ALA A 150 1.68 14.44 3.18
CA ALA A 150 0.97 13.18 3.37
C ALA A 150 1.86 12.14 4.07
N ARG A 151 1.31 11.56 5.14
CA ARG A 151 1.97 10.52 5.95
C ARG A 151 1.20 9.24 6.09
N LEU A 152 -0.11 9.25 5.85
CA LEU A 152 -0.90 8.05 5.96
C LEU A 152 -2.16 8.13 5.09
N VAL A 153 -2.44 7.07 4.37
CA VAL A 153 -3.75 6.84 3.74
C VAL A 153 -4.35 5.57 4.35
N LEU A 154 -5.56 5.68 4.85
CA LEU A 154 -6.33 4.59 5.46
C LEU A 154 -7.58 4.32 4.65
N ILE A 155 -7.85 3.05 4.36
CA ILE A 155 -9.00 2.61 3.57
C ILE A 155 -9.75 1.56 4.38
N ASP A 156 -10.91 1.95 4.92
CA ASP A 156 -11.80 1.10 5.72
C ASP A 156 -13.17 1.01 5.03
N THR A 157 -13.41 0.03 4.15
CA THR A 157 -12.70 -1.26 3.96
C THR A 157 -12.25 -1.51 2.51
N LEU A 158 -11.40 -2.53 2.32
CA LEU A 158 -10.99 -3.02 0.99
C LEU A 158 -12.20 -3.29 0.08
N GLN A 159 -13.31 -3.78 0.63
CA GLN A 159 -14.49 -4.16 -0.16
C GLN A 159 -15.10 -2.99 -0.95
N MET A 160 -14.96 -1.78 -0.42
CA MET A 160 -15.58 -0.59 -1.01
C MET A 160 -14.76 0.00 -2.16
N ILE A 161 -13.43 -0.21 -2.16
CA ILE A 161 -12.55 0.29 -3.23
C ILE A 161 -12.32 -0.72 -4.36
N ARG A 162 -12.73 -1.97 -4.19
CA ARG A 162 -12.63 -3.01 -5.23
C ARG A 162 -13.43 -2.67 -6.47
N SER A 163 -12.90 -3.09 -7.61
CA SER A 163 -13.55 -2.98 -8.91
C SER A 163 -14.90 -3.67 -8.94
N GLN A 164 -15.78 -3.24 -9.86
CA GLN A 164 -17.04 -3.95 -10.08
C GLN A 164 -16.77 -5.40 -10.51
N ARG A 165 -17.57 -6.30 -9.97
CA ARG A 165 -17.37 -7.75 -10.09
C ARG A 165 -17.55 -8.20 -11.54
N ASN A 166 -16.50 -8.72 -12.17
CA ASN A 166 -16.64 -9.48 -13.40
C ASN A 166 -17.15 -10.89 -13.04
N LYS A 167 -18.24 -11.34 -13.67
CA LYS A 167 -18.85 -12.67 -13.40
C LYS A 167 -17.91 -13.86 -13.66
N THR A 168 -16.80 -13.63 -14.36
CA THR A 168 -15.86 -14.63 -14.83
C THR A 168 -14.68 -14.86 -13.89
N ASP A 169 -14.31 -13.88 -13.06
CA ASP A 169 -13.12 -13.94 -12.22
C ASP A 169 -13.49 -14.25 -10.76
N GLY A 170 -12.64 -15.04 -10.09
CA GLY A 170 -12.83 -15.41 -8.69
C GLY A 170 -12.54 -14.24 -7.76
N VAL A 171 -13.26 -14.16 -6.62
CA VAL A 171 -13.12 -13.11 -5.59
C VAL A 171 -11.66 -12.87 -5.18
N TYR A 172 -10.82 -13.89 -5.16
CA TYR A 172 -9.41 -13.74 -4.80
C TYR A 172 -8.60 -12.94 -5.82
N ALA A 173 -8.89 -13.07 -7.11
CA ALA A 173 -8.17 -12.36 -8.18
C ALA A 173 -8.46 -10.85 -8.13
N ASP A 174 -9.72 -10.49 -7.89
CA ASP A 174 -10.15 -9.09 -7.76
C ASP A 174 -9.50 -8.40 -6.54
N ASP A 175 -9.39 -9.11 -5.42
CA ASP A 175 -8.68 -8.61 -4.23
C ASP A 175 -7.22 -8.33 -4.55
N TYR A 176 -6.56 -9.27 -5.22
CA TYR A 176 -5.14 -9.15 -5.58
C TYR A 176 -4.89 -7.97 -6.53
N GLN A 177 -5.77 -7.75 -7.50
CA GLN A 177 -5.66 -6.62 -8.42
C GLN A 177 -5.82 -5.27 -7.70
N ALA A 178 -6.85 -5.14 -6.84
CA ALA A 178 -7.08 -3.90 -6.10
C ALA A 178 -5.91 -3.58 -5.15
N VAL A 179 -5.47 -4.57 -4.36
CA VAL A 179 -4.31 -4.46 -3.46
C VAL A 179 -3.04 -4.13 -4.24
N GLY A 180 -2.82 -4.77 -5.39
CA GLY A 180 -1.66 -4.51 -6.24
C GLY A 180 -1.60 -3.07 -6.76
N ARG A 181 -2.74 -2.51 -7.19
CA ARG A 181 -2.83 -1.11 -7.65
C ARG A 181 -2.59 -0.12 -6.52
N LEU A 182 -3.20 -0.35 -5.35
CA LEU A 182 -2.98 0.47 -4.16
C LEU A 182 -1.53 0.44 -3.71
N LYS A 183 -0.91 -0.74 -3.72
CA LYS A 183 0.51 -0.88 -3.38
C LYS A 183 1.39 -0.09 -4.35
N ALA A 184 1.15 -0.22 -5.66
CA ALA A 184 1.92 0.51 -6.66
C ALA A 184 1.83 2.04 -6.46
N LEU A 185 0.65 2.55 -6.08
CA LEU A 185 0.46 3.96 -5.76
C LEU A 185 1.21 4.36 -4.47
N ALA A 186 1.09 3.57 -3.40
CA ALA A 186 1.78 3.80 -2.13
C ALA A 186 3.31 3.84 -2.30
N ASP A 187 3.87 2.86 -3.03
CA ASP A 187 5.30 2.77 -3.33
C ASP A 187 5.76 3.99 -4.15
N LYS A 188 5.00 4.38 -5.18
CA LYS A 188 5.32 5.54 -6.02
C LYS A 188 5.29 6.86 -5.23
N ALA A 189 4.33 7.00 -4.31
CA ALA A 189 4.19 8.17 -3.48
C ALA A 189 5.20 8.22 -2.33
N ASN A 190 5.82 7.09 -1.96
CA ASN A 190 6.55 6.92 -0.70
C ASN A 190 5.70 7.38 0.49
N VAL A 191 4.45 6.90 0.53
CA VAL A 191 3.47 7.19 1.59
C VAL A 191 2.91 5.86 2.10
N PRO A 192 2.89 5.63 3.42
CA PRO A 192 2.24 4.48 4.03
C PRO A 192 0.75 4.41 3.75
N PHE A 193 0.28 3.26 3.28
CA PHE A 193 -1.13 2.95 3.09
C PHE A 193 -1.54 1.81 4.03
N VAL A 194 -2.75 1.89 4.57
CA VAL A 194 -3.37 0.83 5.38
C VAL A 194 -4.74 0.52 4.82
N VAL A 195 -5.02 -0.77 4.63
CA VAL A 195 -6.33 -1.26 4.20
C VAL A 195 -6.89 -2.22 5.24
N VAL A 196 -8.17 -2.05 5.58
CA VAL A 196 -8.92 -2.88 6.53
C VAL A 196 -9.80 -3.92 5.84
#